data_AF-A0A936YAC1-F1
#
_entry.id   AF-A0A936YAC1-F1
#
_cell.length_a   1.000
_cell.length_b   1.000
_cell.length_c   1.000
_cell.angle_alpha   90.00
_cell.angle_beta   90.00
_cell.angle_gamma   90.00
#
_symmetry.space_group_name_H-M   'P 1'
#
loop_
_entity.id
_entity.type
_entity.pdbx_description
1 polymer ?
#
loop_
_entity_poly.entity_id
_entity_poly.type
_entity_poly.pdbx_seq_one_letter_code
_entity_poly.pdbx_strand_id
1 'polypeptide(L)' 'MVHDSLRRGTMFAYETDGEMVGLVGIFAMQPGNLKHRAVLFGLYVKPEYRKGIASTLVEHVRVC' A
#
# COMPACT_ATOMS: atom_id res chain seq x y z
N MET A 1 0.62 20.22 9.08
CA MET A 1 1.05 20.43 7.68
C MET A 1 1.11 19.06 7.02
N VAL A 2 0.21 18.76 6.07
CA VAL A 2 0.21 17.47 5.37
C VAL A 2 1.26 17.55 4.26
N HIS A 3 2.31 16.75 4.34
CA HIS A 3 3.42 16.75 3.37
C HIS A 3 2.88 16.44 1.96
N ASP A 4 3.35 17.11 0.90
CA ASP A 4 2.88 16.89 -0.47
C ASP A 4 3.04 15.44 -0.97
N SER A 5 3.95 14.69 -0.37
CA SER A 5 4.12 13.25 -0.59
C SER A 5 2.89 12.45 -0.17
N LEU A 6 2.21 12.86 0.91
CA LEU A 6 0.95 12.25 1.38
C LEU A 6 -0.20 12.51 0.39
N ARG A 7 -0.20 13.67 -0.28
CA ARG A 7 -1.21 14.03 -1.29
C ARG A 7 -1.08 13.24 -2.59
N ARG A 8 0.14 12.76 -2.90
CA ARG A 8 0.45 11.97 -4.11
C ARG A 8 0.47 10.46 -3.84
N GLY A 9 0.02 10.02 -2.66
CA GLY A 9 -0.06 8.61 -2.34
C GLY A 9 -1.02 7.86 -3.25
N THR A 10 -0.67 6.62 -3.58
CA THR A 10 -1.57 5.67 -4.24
C THR A 10 -2.06 4.66 -3.21
N MET A 11 -3.33 4.26 -3.29
CA MET A 11 -3.93 3.26 -2.42
C MET A 11 -4.51 2.13 -3.26
N PHE A 12 -4.33 0.89 -2.81
CA PHE A 12 -4.91 -0.30 -3.43
C PHE A 12 -5.76 -1.04 -2.39
N ALA A 13 -7.02 -1.26 -2.72
CA ALA A 13 -7.94 -2.06 -1.93
C ALA A 13 -7.96 -3.50 -2.44
N TYR A 14 -8.05 -4.46 -1.52
CA TYR A 14 -8.38 -5.85 -1.82
C TYR A 14 -9.81 -6.11 -1.35
N GLU A 15 -10.66 -6.47 -2.30
CA GLU A 15 -12.09 -6.66 -2.09
C GLU A 15 -12.48 -8.12 -2.32
N THR A 16 -13.35 -8.66 -1.46
CA THR A 16 -14.01 -9.96 -1.63
C THR A 16 -15.47 -9.81 -1.22
N ASP A 17 -16.38 -10.43 -1.96
CA ASP A 17 -17.82 -10.41 -1.68
C ASP A 17 -18.41 -8.98 -1.52
N GLY A 18 -17.83 -8.01 -2.24
CA GLY A 18 -18.24 -6.61 -2.18
C GLY A 18 -17.75 -5.85 -0.94
N GLU A 19 -16.89 -6.45 -0.13
CA GLU A 19 -16.28 -5.81 1.04
C GLU A 19 -14.77 -5.60 0.88
N MET A 20 -14.28 -4.44 1.29
CA MET A 20 -12.84 -4.20 1.43
C MET A 20 -12.31 -4.99 2.64
N VAL A 21 -11.43 -5.96 2.40
CA VAL A 21 -10.82 -6.79 3.44
C VAL A 21 -9.33 -6.49 3.64
N GLY A 22 -8.72 -5.76 2.72
CA GLY A 22 -7.36 -5.26 2.82
C GLY A 22 -7.15 -3.93 2.11
N LEU A 23 -6.17 -3.16 2.57
CA LEU A 23 -5.79 -1.88 1.99
C LEU A 23 -4.29 -1.69 2.14
N VAL A 24 -3.60 -1.26 1.09
CA VAL A 24 -2.22 -0.80 1.15
C VAL A 24 -2.09 0.60 0.57
N GLY A 25 -1.38 1.46 1.30
CA GLY A 25 -1.04 2.82 0.88
C GLY A 25 0.45 2.95 0.60
N ILE A 26 0.79 3.59 -0.51
CA ILE A 26 2.16 3.83 -0.95
C ILE A 26 2.39 5.29 -1.34
N PHE A 27 3.62 5.76 -1.22
CA PHE A 27 4.08 6.99 -1.86
C PHE A 27 5.22 6.67 -2.83
N ALA A 28 5.10 7.14 -4.06
CA ALA A 28 6.22 7.15 -4.98
C ALA A 28 7.29 8.11 -4.45
N MET A 29 8.51 7.62 -4.32
CA MET A 29 9.65 8.44 -3.93
C MET A 29 10.24 9.05 -5.21
N GLN A 30 10.46 10.37 -5.23
CA GLN A 30 11.13 10.98 -6.38
C GLN A 30 12.58 10.49 -6.51
N PRO A 31 13.15 10.48 -7.73
CA PRO A 31 14.52 10.05 -7.94
C PRO A 31 15.49 10.99 -7.21
N GLY A 32 16.07 10.52 -6.11
CA GLY A 32 17.02 11.27 -5.29
C GLY A 32 17.60 10.36 -4.22
N ASN A 33 18.77 9.76 -4.52
CA ASN A 33 19.63 8.98 -3.62
C ASN A 33 19.05 7.78 -2.85
N LEU A 34 17.77 7.43 -2.96
CA LEU A 34 17.20 6.28 -2.27
C LEU A 34 17.09 5.09 -3.21
N LYS A 35 17.56 3.92 -2.76
CA LYS A 35 17.46 2.64 -3.47
C LYS A 35 16.02 2.10 -3.58
N HIS A 36 15.05 2.80 -2.99
CA HIS A 36 13.66 2.37 -2.88
C HIS A 36 12.78 3.21 -3.82
N ARG A 37 11.96 2.54 -4.64
CA ARG A 37 11.05 3.18 -5.61
C ARG A 37 9.81 3.78 -4.95
N ALA A 38 9.35 3.16 -3.86
CA ALA A 38 8.19 3.59 -3.10
C ALA A 38 8.35 3.25 -1.61
N VAL A 39 7.58 3.94 -0.77
CA VAL A 39 7.44 3.63 0.66
C VAL A 39 6.02 3.18 0.91
N LEU A 40 5.85 2.02 1.53
CA LEU A 40 4.58 1.60 2.11
C LEU A 40 4.37 2.35 3.42
N PHE A 41 3.25 3.06 3.54
CA PHE A 41 2.95 3.88 4.72
C PHE A 41 1.79 3.36 5.56
N GLY A 42 0.94 2.53 4.97
CA GLY A 42 -0.20 1.93 5.63
C GLY A 42 -0.47 0.57 5.03
N LEU A 43 -0.69 -0.41 5.89
CA LEU A 43 -1.22 -1.71 5.54
C LEU A 43 -2.31 -2.05 6.54
N TYR A 44 -3.50 -2.29 6.04
CA TYR A 44 -4.64 -2.76 6.81
C TYR A 44 -5.11 -4.08 6.23
N VAL A 45 -5.42 -5.03 7.12
CA VAL A 45 -6.10 -6.29 6.78
C VAL A 45 -7.09 -6.61 7.90
N LYS A 46 -8.34 -6.89 7.54
CA LYS A 46 -9.36 -7.37 8.48
C LYS A 46 -8.84 -8.61 9.25
N PRO A 47 -9.05 -8.72 10.57
CA PRO A 47 -8.44 -9.77 11.40
C PRO A 47 -8.60 -11.20 10.88
N GLU A 48 -9.78 -11.53 10.41
CA GLU A 48 -10.19 -12.83 9.90
C GLU A 48 -9.55 -13.18 8.53
N TYR A 49 -8.99 -12.19 7.82
CA TYR A 49 -8.34 -12.33 6.52
C TYR A 49 -6.81 -12.19 6.56
N ARG A 50 -6.19 -12.06 7.75
CA ARG A 50 -4.75 -11.77 7.89
C ARG A 50 -3.81 -12.82 7.30
N LYS A 51 -4.27 -14.06 7.12
CA LYS A 51 -3.45 -15.13 6.53
C LYS A 51 -3.35 -14.92 5.02
N GLY A 52 -2.18 -14.50 4.54
CA GLY A 52 -1.83 -14.43 3.12
C GLY A 52 -2.07 -13.07 2.46
N ILE A 53 -3.14 -12.34 2.79
CA ILE A 53 -3.49 -11.08 2.11
C ILE A 53 -2.42 -9.99 2.30
N ALA A 54 -1.82 -9.90 3.48
CA ALA A 54 -0.75 -8.93 3.75
C ALA A 54 0.43 -9.10 2.77
N SER A 55 0.86 -10.34 2.52
CA SER A 55 1.94 -10.63 1.58
C SER A 55 1.53 -10.28 0.15
N THR A 56 0.33 -10.63 -0.27
CA THR A 56 -0.20 -10.32 -1.61
C THR A 56 -0.25 -8.81 -1.87
N LEU A 57 -0.72 -8.02 -0.90
CA LEU A 57 -0.75 -6.56 -1.00
C LEU A 57 0.65 -5.95 -1.12
N VAL A 58 1.63 -6.48 -0.37
CA VAL A 58 3.03 -6.03 -0.44
C VAL A 58 3.67 -6.40 -1.79
N GLU A 59 3.39 -7.59 -2.31
CA GLU A 59 3.88 -8.04 -3.61
C GLU A 59 3.29 -7.24 -4.77
N HIS A 60 2.00 -6.88 -4.69
CA HIS A 60 1.36 -6.02 -5.68
C HIS A 60 2.07 -4.67 -5.82
N VAL A 61 2.52 -4.11 -4.69
CA VAL A 61 3.24 -2.83 -4.67
C VAL A 61 4.66 -2.93 -5.24
N ARG A 62 5.31 -4.11 -5.22
CA ARG A 62 6.68 -4.28 -5.76
C ARG A 62 6.78 -4.04 -7.26
N VAL A 63 5.67 -4.18 -8.00
CA VAL A 63 5.63 -4.08 -9.46
C VAL A 63 5.17 -2.70 -9.96
N CYS A 64 4.75 -1.81 -9.06
CA CYS A 64 4.47 -0.40 -9.36
C CYS A 64 5.74 0.46 -9.29
#